data_AF-A0A955QS99-F1
#
_entry.id   AF-A0A955QS99-F1
#
_cell.length_a   1.000
_cell.length_b   1.000
_cell.length_c   1.000
_cell.angle_alpha   90.00
_cell.angle_beta   90.00
_cell.angle_gamma   90.00
#
_symmetry.space_group_name_H-M   'P 1'
#
loop_
_entity.id
_entity.type
_entity.pdbx_description
1 polymer ?
#
loop_
_entity_poly.entity_id
_entity_poly.type
_entity_poly.pdbx_seq_one_letter_code
_entity_poly.pdbx_strand_id
1 'polypeptide(L)'
;MKTINEQGFTLVEVMVALALSVLTVGATYTIYARQVQSQIVRDEQLDMQQHARVAMDLLTREVHMAGYDPRHVNRDQLLTNDFDGIVYDPSMLVVRADLNGNGVPTDTNEFIQFSHDPRTMTLRRNTGGGRQLLAEHIQGFAVQYFNRHGQETTVS
;
A
#
# COMPACT_ATOMS: atom_id res chain seq x y z
N MET A 1 67.61 -1.60 -28.96
CA MET A 1 66.99 -1.98 -27.68
C MET A 1 66.82 -0.70 -26.86
N LYS A 2 65.59 -0.23 -26.63
CA LYS A 2 65.32 1.03 -25.91
C LYS A 2 65.23 0.69 -24.42
N THR A 3 66.25 1.02 -23.64
CA THR A 3 66.25 0.82 -22.18
C THR A 3 65.32 1.84 -21.54
N ILE A 4 64.27 1.34 -20.89
CA ILE A 4 63.36 2.19 -20.11
C ILE A 4 64.15 2.61 -18.86
N ASN A 5 64.35 3.91 -18.69
CA ASN A 5 65.06 4.47 -17.55
C ASN A 5 64.09 4.55 -16.37
N GLU A 6 64.19 3.62 -15.42
CA GLU A 6 63.33 3.57 -14.25
C GLU A 6 63.85 4.56 -13.20
N GLN A 7 63.36 5.80 -13.25
CA GLN A 7 63.62 6.79 -12.20
C GLN A 7 62.72 6.47 -10.98
N GLY A 8 63.33 6.31 -9.80
CA GLY A 8 62.62 6.09 -8.54
C GLY A 8 61.89 7.35 -8.05
N PHE A 9 60.88 7.16 -7.19
CA PHE A 9 60.09 8.27 -6.61
C PHE A 9 60.90 9.09 -5.61
N THR A 10 60.68 10.39 -5.64
CA THR A 10 61.18 11.28 -4.58
C THR A 10 60.33 11.16 -3.32
N LEU A 11 60.92 11.42 -2.15
CA LEU A 11 60.19 11.41 -0.88
C LEU A 11 58.99 12.38 -0.89
N VAL A 12 59.14 13.52 -1.56
CA VAL A 12 58.07 14.53 -1.70
C VAL A 12 56.90 14.00 -2.53
N GLU A 13 57.14 13.30 -3.64
CA GLU A 13 56.06 12.70 -4.45
C GLU A 13 55.24 11.68 -3.65
N VAL A 14 55.90 10.84 -2.85
CA VAL A 14 55.22 9.87 -1.99
C VAL A 14 54.35 10.57 -0.94
N MET A 15 54.84 11.65 -0.33
CA MET A 15 54.05 12.42 0.64
C MET A 15 52.84 13.10 0.00
N VAL A 16 52.99 13.67 -1.19
CA VAL A 16 51.88 14.31 -1.92
C VAL A 16 50.85 13.25 -2.35
N ALA A 17 51.30 12.10 -2.87
CA ALA A 17 50.42 11.01 -3.26
C ALA A 17 49.61 10.46 -2.08
N LEU A 18 50.23 10.31 -0.91
CA LEU A 18 49.54 9.91 0.32
C LEU A 18 48.52 10.95 0.78
N ALA A 19 48.88 12.24 0.76
CA ALA A 19 47.97 13.31 1.14
C ALA A 19 46.71 13.34 0.23
N LEU A 20 46.90 13.21 -1.08
CA LEU A 20 45.79 13.12 -2.04
C LEU A 20 44.95 11.86 -1.83
N SER A 21 45.58 10.73 -1.50
CA SER A 21 44.88 9.47 -1.22
C SER A 21 43.98 9.57 0.01
N VAL A 22 44.45 10.20 1.08
CA VAL A 22 43.63 10.42 2.28
C VAL A 22 42.45 11.37 1.97
N LEU A 23 42.69 12.43 1.20
CA LEU A 23 41.64 13.35 0.78
C LEU A 23 40.57 12.67 -0.07
N THR A 24 40.95 11.80 -1.02
CA THR A 24 39.99 11.09 -1.88
C THR A 24 39.18 10.07 -1.10
N VAL A 25 39.80 9.32 -0.19
CA VAL A 25 39.09 8.39 0.70
C VAL A 25 38.12 9.15 1.61
N GLY A 26 38.57 10.27 2.20
CA GLY A 26 37.72 11.13 3.02
C GLY A 26 36.50 11.65 2.24
N ALA A 27 36.71 12.17 1.01
CA ALA A 27 35.63 12.62 0.14
C ALA A 27 34.65 11.49 -0.19
N THR A 28 35.15 10.31 -0.58
CA THR A 28 34.32 9.14 -0.91
C THR A 28 33.50 8.67 0.30
N TYR A 29 34.10 8.65 1.48
CA TYR A 29 33.42 8.28 2.71
C TYR A 29 32.25 9.21 3.02
N THR A 30 32.38 10.52 2.81
CA THR A 30 31.26 11.46 3.02
C THR A 30 30.10 11.20 2.06
N ILE A 31 30.39 10.83 0.81
CA ILE A 31 29.38 10.46 -0.19
C ILE A 31 28.68 9.18 0.24
N TYR A 32 29.45 8.16 0.64
CA TYR A 32 28.93 6.90 1.13
C TYR A 32 28.01 7.09 2.36
N ALA A 33 28.44 7.87 3.35
CA ALA A 33 27.64 8.15 4.55
C ALA A 33 26.30 8.81 4.19
N ARG A 34 26.28 9.75 3.24
CA ARG A 34 25.03 10.36 2.73
C ARG A 34 24.16 9.34 1.99
N GLN A 35 24.78 8.43 1.23
CA GLN A 35 24.07 7.43 0.46
C GLN A 35 23.35 6.42 1.37
N VAL A 36 23.98 5.96 2.45
CA VAL A 36 23.35 5.07 3.44
C VAL A 36 22.11 5.73 4.05
N GLN A 37 22.21 7.00 4.46
CA GLN A 37 21.05 7.73 5.01
C GLN A 37 19.93 7.88 3.97
N SER A 38 20.28 8.18 2.72
CA SER A 38 19.28 8.25 1.65
C SER A 38 18.64 6.90 1.33
N GLN A 39 19.33 5.78 1.54
CA GLN A 39 18.77 4.44 1.33
C GLN A 39 17.70 4.14 2.37
N ILE A 40 17.97 4.41 3.65
CA ILE A 40 17.01 4.18 4.75
C ILE A 40 15.68 4.89 4.48
N VAL A 41 15.72 6.17 4.09
CA VAL A 41 14.50 6.93 3.78
C VAL A 41 13.75 6.35 2.57
N ARG A 42 14.47 5.83 1.58
CA ARG A 42 13.83 5.18 0.41
C ARG A 42 13.17 3.86 0.80
N ASP A 43 13.80 3.08 1.67
CA ASP A 43 13.26 1.81 2.12
C ASP A 43 11.95 2.00 2.89
N GLU A 44 11.89 3.01 3.78
CA GLU A 44 10.65 3.38 4.49
C GLU A 44 9.54 3.81 3.52
N GLN A 45 9.86 4.59 2.49
CA GLN A 45 8.89 4.99 1.47
C GLN A 45 8.38 3.80 0.64
N LEU A 46 9.27 2.86 0.30
CA LEU A 46 8.92 1.65 -0.45
C LEU A 46 8.00 0.75 0.37
N ASP A 47 8.28 0.59 1.65
CA ASP A 47 7.47 -0.21 2.56
C ASP A 47 6.04 0.34 2.68
N MET A 48 5.90 1.65 2.91
CA MET A 48 4.59 2.33 2.92
C MET A 48 3.81 2.13 1.61
N GLN A 49 4.48 2.22 0.46
CA GLN A 49 3.85 2.00 -0.85
C GLN A 49 3.43 0.54 -1.06
N GLN A 50 4.21 -0.41 -0.56
CA GLN A 50 3.90 -1.83 -0.66
C GLN A 50 2.67 -2.18 0.20
N HIS A 51 2.60 -1.67 1.44
CA HIS A 51 1.42 -1.81 2.29
C HIS A 51 0.15 -1.27 1.63
N ALA A 52 0.22 -0.06 1.06
CA ALA A 52 -0.89 0.52 0.32
C ALA A 52 -1.29 -0.32 -0.91
N ARG A 53 -0.30 -0.85 -1.66
CA ARG A 53 -0.57 -1.68 -2.84
C ARG A 53 -1.31 -2.97 -2.50
N VAL A 54 -0.87 -3.67 -1.46
CA VAL A 54 -1.51 -4.92 -1.00
C VAL A 54 -2.94 -4.64 -0.52
N ALA A 55 -3.15 -3.56 0.23
CA ALA A 55 -4.48 -3.14 0.65
C ALA A 55 -5.41 -2.85 -0.54
N MET A 56 -4.92 -2.09 -1.53
CA MET A 56 -5.70 -1.71 -2.71
C MET A 56 -6.05 -2.90 -3.59
N ASP A 57 -5.12 -3.85 -3.78
CA ASP A 57 -5.37 -5.07 -4.56
C ASP A 57 -6.52 -5.88 -3.94
N LEU A 58 -6.45 -6.09 -2.62
CA LEU A 58 -7.49 -6.81 -1.90
C LEU A 58 -8.82 -6.05 -1.90
N LEU A 59 -8.82 -4.74 -1.61
CA LEU A 59 -10.01 -3.89 -1.67
C LEU A 59 -10.70 -3.99 -3.03
N THR A 60 -9.93 -3.84 -4.10
CA THR A 60 -10.42 -3.90 -5.47
C THR A 60 -11.08 -5.25 -5.76
N ARG A 61 -10.45 -6.35 -5.34
CA ARG A 61 -11.01 -7.69 -5.52
C ARG A 61 -12.35 -7.86 -4.80
N GLU A 62 -12.46 -7.43 -3.55
CA GLU A 62 -13.72 -7.55 -2.81
C GLU A 62 -14.81 -6.65 -3.40
N VAL A 63 -14.47 -5.41 -3.76
CA VAL A 63 -15.41 -4.49 -4.43
C VAL A 63 -15.89 -5.05 -5.78
N HIS A 64 -15.05 -5.75 -6.53
CA HIS A 64 -15.48 -6.43 -7.76
C HIS A 64 -16.47 -7.57 -7.51
N MET A 65 -16.45 -8.17 -6.33
CA MET A 65 -17.41 -9.21 -5.93
C MET A 65 -18.66 -8.61 -5.28
N ALA A 66 -18.72 -7.29 -5.08
CA ALA A 66 -19.87 -6.63 -4.51
C ALA A 66 -21.14 -6.92 -5.33
N GLY A 67 -22.22 -7.31 -4.64
CA GLY A 67 -23.50 -7.58 -5.30
C GLY A 67 -23.54 -8.92 -6.02
N TYR A 68 -22.52 -9.77 -5.86
CA TYR A 68 -22.54 -11.12 -6.41
C TYR A 68 -23.71 -11.92 -5.82
N ASP A 69 -24.66 -12.32 -6.66
CA ASP A 69 -25.81 -13.16 -6.32
C ASP A 69 -25.95 -14.24 -7.42
N PRO A 70 -25.41 -15.45 -7.22
CA PRO A 70 -25.40 -16.47 -8.27
C PRO A 70 -26.79 -17.08 -8.50
N ARG A 71 -27.66 -17.10 -7.49
CA ARG A 71 -28.99 -17.73 -7.59
C ARG A 71 -30.09 -16.72 -7.91
N HIS A 72 -29.75 -15.43 -7.99
CA HIS A 72 -30.69 -14.33 -8.21
C HIS A 72 -31.85 -14.39 -7.20
N VAL A 73 -31.55 -14.79 -5.96
CA VAL A 73 -32.57 -14.99 -4.92
C VAL A 73 -33.15 -13.64 -4.51
N ASN A 74 -32.36 -12.57 -4.63
CA ASN A 74 -32.71 -11.21 -4.24
C ASN A 74 -33.13 -10.40 -5.48
N ARG A 75 -34.07 -10.93 -6.27
CA ARG A 75 -34.62 -10.27 -7.46
C ARG A 75 -36.12 -10.03 -7.28
N ASP A 76 -36.49 -9.30 -6.23
CA ASP A 76 -37.87 -8.84 -6.05
C ASP A 76 -38.08 -7.55 -6.85
N GLN A 77 -39.31 -7.30 -7.27
CA GLN A 77 -39.73 -6.04 -7.88
C GLN A 77 -39.84 -4.90 -6.84
N LEU A 78 -39.78 -5.21 -5.53
CA LEU A 78 -39.61 -4.23 -4.46
C LEU A 78 -38.13 -3.88 -4.24
N LEU A 79 -37.73 -2.69 -4.69
CA LEU A 79 -36.40 -2.09 -4.47
C LEU A 79 -35.96 -1.99 -2.99
N THR A 80 -36.85 -2.25 -2.03
CA THR A 80 -36.58 -2.17 -0.59
C THR A 80 -36.01 -3.46 0.03
N ASN A 81 -35.96 -4.56 -0.72
CA ASN A 81 -35.36 -5.82 -0.25
C ASN A 81 -34.16 -6.26 -1.12
N ASP A 82 -33.75 -5.40 -2.07
CA ASP A 82 -32.68 -5.71 -2.99
C ASP A 82 -31.35 -5.79 -2.25
N PHE A 83 -30.50 -6.64 -2.78
CA PHE A 83 -29.20 -6.89 -2.21
C PHE A 83 -28.21 -5.79 -2.58
N ASP A 84 -28.00 -4.83 -1.66
CA ASP A 84 -26.95 -3.82 -1.83
C ASP A 84 -25.56 -4.44 -1.68
N GLY A 85 -24.86 -4.55 -2.80
CA GLY A 85 -23.47 -5.04 -2.85
C GLY A 85 -22.48 -4.10 -2.17
N ILE A 86 -22.73 -2.79 -2.22
CA ILE A 86 -21.99 -1.77 -1.50
C ILE A 86 -22.99 -1.02 -0.64
N VAL A 87 -22.76 -0.98 0.67
CA VAL A 87 -23.63 -0.26 1.61
C VAL A 87 -22.97 1.06 1.97
N TYR A 88 -23.72 2.15 1.85
CA TYR A 88 -23.25 3.46 2.28
C TYR A 88 -22.94 3.45 3.78
N ASP A 89 -21.70 3.81 4.12
CA ASP A 89 -21.29 4.15 5.47
C ASP A 89 -20.28 5.32 5.40
N PRO A 90 -20.40 6.35 6.28
CA PRO A 90 -19.53 7.52 6.26
C PRO A 90 -18.12 7.26 6.84
N SER A 91 -17.91 6.14 7.52
CA SER A 91 -16.71 5.83 8.30
C SER A 91 -15.97 4.58 7.83
N MET A 92 -16.62 3.73 7.05
CA MET A 92 -16.06 2.48 6.54
C MET A 92 -16.57 2.18 5.13
N LEU A 93 -15.85 1.31 4.44
CA LEU A 93 -16.36 0.65 3.24
C LEU A 93 -17.02 -0.66 3.66
N VAL A 94 -18.30 -0.83 3.31
CA VAL A 94 -19.03 -2.08 3.52
C VAL A 94 -19.30 -2.72 2.17
N VAL A 95 -18.81 -3.94 1.99
CA VAL A 95 -18.98 -4.76 0.80
C VAL A 95 -19.73 -6.02 1.17
N ARG A 96 -20.73 -6.37 0.37
CA ARG A 96 -21.51 -7.58 0.54
C ARG A 96 -21.52 -8.40 -0.74
N ALA A 97 -21.41 -9.72 -0.59
CA ALA A 97 -21.54 -10.69 -1.69
C ALA A 97 -22.21 -11.98 -1.18
N ASP A 98 -23.17 -12.57 -1.91
CA ASP A 98 -23.72 -13.89 -1.62
C ASP A 98 -22.85 -14.98 -2.29
N LEU A 99 -21.73 -15.32 -1.65
CA LEU A 99 -20.73 -16.23 -2.22
C LEU A 99 -21.22 -17.68 -2.26
N ASN A 100 -22.06 -18.08 -1.29
CA ASN A 100 -22.55 -19.44 -1.18
C ASN A 100 -23.92 -19.64 -1.88
N GLY A 101 -24.61 -18.56 -2.23
CA GLY A 101 -25.88 -18.51 -2.96
C GLY A 101 -27.12 -18.68 -2.10
N ASN A 102 -27.02 -18.68 -0.76
CA ASN A 102 -28.16 -18.91 0.13
C ASN A 102 -29.14 -17.73 0.22
N GLY A 103 -28.84 -16.59 -0.42
CA GLY A 103 -29.63 -15.37 -0.34
C GLY A 103 -29.42 -14.57 0.96
N VAL A 104 -28.42 -14.92 1.78
CA VAL A 104 -28.15 -14.32 3.09
C VAL A 104 -26.74 -13.72 3.12
N PRO A 105 -26.55 -12.48 2.66
CA PRO A 105 -25.24 -11.85 2.52
C PRO A 105 -24.77 -11.21 3.84
N THR A 106 -24.85 -11.97 4.92
CA THR A 106 -24.38 -11.61 6.27
C THR A 106 -23.43 -12.67 6.83
N ASP A 107 -23.20 -13.77 6.10
CA ASP A 107 -22.32 -14.82 6.53
C ASP A 107 -20.84 -14.37 6.51
N THR A 108 -19.98 -15.23 7.05
CA THR A 108 -18.54 -14.99 7.04
C THR A 108 -18.04 -14.90 5.59
N ASN A 109 -17.22 -13.90 5.29
CA ASN A 109 -16.73 -13.55 3.95
C ASN A 109 -17.80 -13.01 2.98
N GLU A 110 -19.06 -12.89 3.41
CA GLU A 110 -20.15 -12.33 2.63
C GLU A 110 -20.52 -10.92 3.10
N PHE A 111 -20.12 -10.56 4.32
CA PHE A 111 -20.19 -9.21 4.88
C PHE A 111 -18.79 -8.71 5.25
N ILE A 112 -18.22 -7.87 4.40
CA ILE A 112 -16.84 -7.40 4.50
C ILE A 112 -16.84 -5.92 4.87
N GLN A 113 -16.11 -5.57 5.93
CA GLN A 113 -15.94 -4.19 6.37
C GLN A 113 -14.48 -3.79 6.32
N PHE A 114 -14.19 -2.63 5.74
CA PHE A 114 -12.88 -1.99 5.79
C PHE A 114 -12.96 -0.69 6.58
N SER A 115 -12.16 -0.59 7.63
CA SER A 115 -12.13 0.57 8.52
C SER A 115 -10.71 1.05 8.72
N HIS A 116 -10.50 2.35 8.64
CA HIS A 116 -9.22 2.99 8.97
C HIS A 116 -9.25 3.50 10.40
N ASP A 117 -8.16 3.26 11.14
CA ASP A 117 -7.93 3.84 12.45
C ASP A 117 -6.82 4.90 12.34
N PRO A 118 -7.14 6.20 12.42
CA PRO A 118 -6.16 7.27 12.28
C PRO A 118 -5.19 7.36 13.46
N ARG A 119 -5.51 6.77 14.62
CA ARG A 119 -4.62 6.80 15.80
C ARG A 119 -3.47 5.83 15.66
N THR A 120 -3.76 4.67 15.06
CA THR A 120 -2.78 3.61 14.83
C THR A 120 -2.22 3.62 13.41
N MET A 121 -2.77 4.46 12.52
CA MET A 121 -2.45 4.50 11.09
C MET A 121 -2.64 3.14 10.41
N THR A 122 -3.65 2.39 10.84
CA THR A 122 -3.90 1.03 10.33
C THR A 122 -5.19 0.98 9.52
N LEU A 123 -5.14 0.26 8.41
CA LEU A 123 -6.32 -0.19 7.69
C LEU A 123 -6.65 -1.60 8.14
N ARG A 124 -7.91 -1.83 8.50
CA ARG A 124 -8.38 -3.11 9.04
C ARG A 124 -9.50 -3.67 8.19
N ARG A 125 -9.52 -5.00 8.05
CA ARG A 125 -10.55 -5.76 7.34
C ARG A 125 -11.26 -6.70 8.31
N ASN A 126 -12.58 -6.78 8.21
CA ASN A 126 -13.38 -7.74 8.98
C ASN A 126 -14.28 -8.52 8.02
N THR A 127 -14.25 -9.85 8.11
CA THR A 127 -15.10 -10.77 7.34
C THR A 127 -15.94 -11.68 8.21
N GLY A 128 -16.19 -11.31 9.47
CA GLY A 128 -16.93 -12.12 10.45
C GLY A 128 -16.04 -12.69 11.57
N GLY A 129 -14.72 -12.72 11.37
CA GLY A 129 -13.74 -13.15 12.38
C GLY A 129 -13.18 -12.02 13.27
N GLY A 130 -13.68 -10.78 13.13
CA GLY A 130 -13.15 -9.60 13.81
C GLY A 130 -12.22 -8.77 12.92
N ARG A 131 -11.75 -7.63 13.46
CA ARG A 131 -10.95 -6.65 12.71
C ARG A 131 -9.48 -7.08 12.58
N GLN A 132 -9.14 -7.72 11.46
CA GLN A 132 -7.79 -8.10 11.08
C GLN A 132 -7.01 -6.90 10.52
N LEU A 133 -5.70 -6.86 10.74
CA LEU A 133 -4.82 -5.86 10.14
C LEU A 133 -4.64 -6.15 8.65
N LEU A 134 -4.80 -5.14 7.80
CA LEU A 134 -4.59 -5.24 6.35
C LEU A 134 -3.36 -4.45 5.89
N ALA A 135 -3.19 -3.22 6.38
CA ALA A 135 -2.04 -2.39 6.06
C ALA A 135 -1.73 -1.44 7.22
N GLU A 136 -0.45 -1.10 7.35
CA GLU A 136 0.08 -0.13 8.30
C GLU A 136 0.53 1.13 7.56
N HIS A 137 0.87 2.17 8.32
CA HIS A 137 1.33 3.47 7.79
C HIS A 137 0.33 4.17 6.85
N ILE A 138 -0.97 3.86 7.00
CA ILE A 138 -2.04 4.50 6.23
C ILE A 138 -2.43 5.80 6.94
N GLN A 139 -2.13 6.93 6.31
CA GLN A 139 -2.42 8.26 6.87
C GLN A 139 -3.89 8.66 6.72
N GLY A 140 -4.56 8.17 5.69
CA GLY A 140 -5.96 8.48 5.43
C GLY A 140 -6.62 7.46 4.53
N PHE A 141 -7.93 7.32 4.71
CA PHE A 141 -8.80 6.48 3.90
C PHE A 141 -10.13 7.23 3.71
N ALA A 142 -10.57 7.36 2.47
CA ALA A 142 -11.81 8.02 2.13
C ALA A 142 -12.52 7.22 1.04
N VAL A 143 -13.84 7.14 1.14
CA VAL A 143 -14.71 6.47 0.19
C VAL A 143 -15.76 7.47 -0.27
N GLN A 144 -15.92 7.57 -1.58
CA GLN A 144 -16.96 8.39 -2.20
C GLN A 144 -17.86 7.46 -3.01
N TYR A 145 -19.16 7.64 -2.86
CA TYR A 145 -20.16 6.82 -3.53
C TYR A 145 -20.80 7.67 -4.62
N PHE A 146 -20.96 7.09 -5.80
CA PHE A 146 -21.54 7.77 -6.96
C PHE A 146 -22.80 7.02 -7.41
N ASN A 147 -23.86 7.76 -7.71
CA ASN A 147 -25.07 7.20 -8.29
C ASN A 147 -24.90 6.92 -9.79
N ARG A 148 -25.93 6.33 -10.43
CA ARG A 148 -25.93 6.02 -11.87
C ARG A 148 -25.69 7.21 -12.83
N HIS A 149 -25.85 8.44 -12.33
CA HIS A 149 -25.62 9.67 -13.10
C HIS A 149 -24.25 10.31 -12.79
N GLY A 150 -23.41 9.64 -11.99
CA GLY A 150 -22.08 10.12 -11.61
C GLY A 150 -22.09 11.22 -10.55
N GLN A 151 -23.19 11.39 -9.82
CA GLN A 151 -23.29 12.37 -8.72
C GLN A 151 -23.00 11.68 -7.39
N GLU A 152 -22.31 12.38 -6.48
CA GLU A 152 -22.08 11.86 -5.14
C GLU A 152 -23.41 11.52 -4.44
N THR A 153 -23.44 10.38 -3.77
CA THR A 153 -24.61 9.88 -3.05
C THR A 153 -24.24 9.48 -1.63
N THR A 154 -25.20 9.63 -0.72
CA THR A 154 -25.11 9.17 0.68
C THR A 154 -26.16 8.12 1.00
N VAL A 155 -26.69 7.49 -0.04
CA VAL A 155 -27.64 6.39 0.05
C VAL A 155 -27.08 5.21 -0.72
N SER A 156 -27.31 4.01 -0.19
CA SER A 156 -27.10 2.75 -0.90
C SER A 156 -28.06 2.65 -2.08
#